data_AF-F8JA24-F1
#
_entry.id   AF-F8JA24-F1
#
_cell.length_a   1.000
_cell.length_b   1.000
_cell.length_c   1.000
_cell.angle_alpha   90.00
_cell.angle_beta   90.00
_cell.angle_gamma   90.00
#
_symmetry.space_group_name_H-M   'P 1'
#
loop_
_entity.id
_entity.type
_entity.pdbx_description
1 polymer ?
#
loop_
_entity_poly.entity_id
_entity_poly.type
_entity_poly.pdbx_seq_one_letter_code
_entity_poly.pdbx_strand_id
1 'polypeptide(L)'
;MILTQPRIVSQHEAYRPLLELLNDVLVKPKEIAARYSYTEVHLANLRKNNRGWPFIKLDSGGVRYRLSEIIAAEVQNTAGPLTVDRVCLALAACKELSTEHRAIAQRHIRAAFETVPNPK
;
A
#
# COMPACT_ATOMS: atom_id res chain seq x y z
N MET A 1 20.28 16.97 11.13
CA MET A 1 19.71 16.65 9.79
C MET A 1 18.20 16.78 9.92
N ILE A 2 17.58 17.79 9.30
CA ILE A 2 16.13 18.00 9.40
C ILE A 2 15.49 16.91 8.54
N LEU A 3 15.09 15.81 9.19
CA LEU A 3 14.33 14.74 8.56
C LEU A 3 12.93 15.30 8.30
N THR A 4 12.70 15.79 7.08
CA THR A 4 11.35 16.17 6.63
C THR A 4 10.44 14.98 6.85
N GLN A 5 9.48 15.12 7.77
CA GLN A 5 8.50 14.08 8.05
C GLN A 5 7.83 13.67 6.74
N PRO A 6 7.52 12.38 6.54
CA PRO A 6 6.76 11.94 5.38
C PRO A 6 5.52 12.82 5.23
N ARG A 7 5.22 13.29 4.02
CA ARG A 7 4.11 14.20 3.71
C ARG A 7 2.73 13.70 4.20
N ILE A 8 2.67 12.43 4.58
CA ILE A 8 1.50 11.73 5.12
C ILE A 8 1.34 11.94 6.62
N VAL A 9 2.44 12.07 7.37
CA VAL A 9 2.42 12.43 8.80
C VAL A 9 1.76 13.79 9.01
N SER A 10 1.93 14.71 8.06
CA SER A 10 1.28 16.02 8.09
C SER A 10 -0.23 16.00 7.77
N GLN A 11 -0.78 14.89 7.25
CA GLN A 11 -2.18 14.84 6.81
C GLN A 11 -3.13 14.15 7.80
N HIS A 12 -2.62 13.30 8.69
CA HIS A 12 -3.44 12.60 9.70
C HIS A 12 -2.74 12.58 11.07
N GLU A 13 -3.03 13.59 11.88
CA GLU A 13 -2.38 13.80 13.19
C GLU A 13 -2.57 12.60 14.16
N ALA A 14 -3.68 11.87 14.05
CA ALA A 14 -3.96 10.70 14.88
C ALA A 14 -2.92 9.57 14.73
N TYR A 15 -2.30 9.42 13.56
CA TYR A 15 -1.29 8.39 13.32
C TYR A 15 0.15 8.89 13.53
N ARG A 16 0.33 10.19 13.79
CA ARG A 16 1.66 10.81 13.94
C ARG A 16 2.54 10.11 14.97
N PRO A 17 2.09 9.80 16.21
CA PRO A 17 2.96 9.19 17.22
C PRO A 17 3.48 7.81 16.78
N LEU A 18 2.64 7.01 16.10
CA LEU A 18 3.03 5.71 15.58
C LEU A 18 4.03 5.84 14.43
N LEU A 19 3.80 6.78 13.51
CA LEU A 19 4.68 7.01 12.37
C LEU A 19 6.04 7.58 12.80
N GLU A 20 6.08 8.42 13.84
CA GLU A 20 7.30 8.93 14.44
C GLU A 20 8.12 7.81 15.09
N LEU A 21 7.48 6.93 15.87
CA LEU A 21 8.14 5.77 16.48
C LEU A 21 8.78 4.84 15.44
N LEU A 22 8.15 4.69 14.27
CA LEU A 22 8.60 3.79 13.21
C LEU A 22 9.47 4.48 12.15
N ASN A 23 9.78 5.76 12.30
CA ASN A 23 10.47 6.53 11.28
C ASN A 23 11.91 6.08 11.04
N ASP A 24 12.57 5.58 12.08
CA ASP A 24 13.95 5.09 12.02
C ASP A 24 14.05 3.58 11.76
N VAL A 25 12.91 2.90 11.66
CA VAL A 25 12.87 1.47 11.32
C VAL A 25 13.03 1.31 9.81
N LEU A 26 14.19 0.77 9.42
CA LEU A 26 14.52 0.49 8.03
C LEU A 26 14.30 -0.97 7.67
N VAL A 27 13.55 -1.23 6.61
CA VAL A 27 13.29 -2.56 6.06
C VAL A 27 14.00 -2.77 4.73
N LYS A 28 14.42 -4.02 4.48
CA LYS A 28 15.09 -4.45 3.26
C LYS A 28 14.09 -4.72 2.14
N PRO A 29 14.51 -4.60 0.87
CA PRO A 29 13.66 -4.95 -0.29
C PRO A 29 13.08 -6.36 -0.19
N LYS A 30 13.87 -7.35 0.25
CA LYS A 30 13.42 -8.73 0.44
C LYS A 30 12.24 -8.86 1.41
N GLU A 31 12.22 -8.08 2.48
CA GLU A 31 11.17 -8.13 3.51
C GLU A 31 9.86 -7.54 2.98
N ILE A 32 9.95 -6.45 2.23
CA ILE A 32 8.80 -5.89 1.50
C ILE A 32 8.30 -6.86 0.44
N ALA A 33 9.21 -7.41 -0.35
CA ALA A 33 8.89 -8.36 -1.39
C ALA A 33 8.08 -9.54 -0.83
N ALA A 34 8.54 -10.13 0.28
CA ALA A 34 7.83 -11.20 0.98
C ALA A 34 6.45 -10.75 1.50
N ARG A 35 6.34 -9.56 2.10
CA ARG A 35 5.09 -9.05 2.69
C ARG A 35 3.99 -8.78 1.65
N TYR A 36 4.37 -8.28 0.47
CA TYR A 36 3.41 -7.89 -0.58
C TYR A 36 3.37 -8.86 -1.75
N SER A 37 3.95 -10.06 -1.59
CA SER A 37 4.02 -11.07 -2.65
C SER A 37 4.66 -10.54 -3.94
N TYR A 38 5.66 -9.68 -3.81
CA TYR A 38 6.48 -9.20 -4.91
C TYR A 38 7.81 -9.95 -4.96
N THR A 39 8.50 -9.85 -6.10
CA THR A 39 9.92 -10.19 -6.19
C THR A 39 10.78 -8.96 -5.98
N GLU A 40 12.03 -9.12 -5.56
CA GLU A 40 12.97 -8.00 -5.44
C GLU A 40 13.22 -7.31 -6.80
N VAL A 41 13.14 -8.07 -7.89
CA VAL A 41 13.19 -7.57 -9.27
C VAL A 41 11.99 -6.68 -9.58
N HIS A 42 10.78 -7.08 -9.17
CA HIS A 42 9.58 -6.26 -9.33
C HIS A 42 9.74 -4.91 -8.61
N LEU A 43 10.22 -4.94 -7.36
CA LEU A 43 10.51 -3.70 -6.61
C LEU A 43 11.59 -2.86 -7.29
N ALA A 44 12.62 -3.47 -7.89
CA ALA A 44 13.63 -2.74 -8.65
C ALA A 44 13.05 -2.05 -9.89
N ASN A 45 12.15 -2.73 -10.61
CA ASN A 45 11.46 -2.16 -11.76
C ASN A 45 10.52 -1.01 -11.37
N LEU A 46 9.80 -1.14 -10.24
CA LEU A 46 8.99 -0.06 -9.71
C LEU A 46 9.84 1.18 -9.43
N ARG A 47 10.96 1.02 -8.70
CA ARG A 47 11.91 2.11 -8.42
C ARG A 47 12.45 2.76 -9.71
N LYS A 48 12.84 1.96 -10.70
CA LYS A 48 13.36 2.46 -11.99
C LYS A 48 12.33 3.33 -12.72
N ASN A 49 11.04 3.01 -12.58
CA ASN A 49 9.94 3.74 -13.18
C ASN A 49 9.41 4.87 -12.28
N ASN A 50 10.11 5.24 -11.20
CA ASN A 50 9.65 6.20 -10.20
C ASN A 50 8.25 5.87 -9.63
N ARG A 51 7.97 4.58 -9.47
CA ARG A 51 6.73 4.04 -8.90
C ARG A 51 7.02 3.26 -7.61
N GLY A 52 5.97 3.01 -6.82
CA GLY A 52 6.04 2.24 -5.58
C GLY A 52 6.40 3.09 -4.36
N TRP A 53 6.87 2.44 -3.30
CA TRP A 53 7.19 3.11 -2.04
C TRP A 53 8.47 3.95 -2.13
N PRO A 54 8.55 5.06 -1.37
CA PRO A 54 9.77 5.81 -1.18
C PRO A 54 10.91 4.92 -0.65
N PHE A 55 12.13 5.19 -1.10
CA PHE A 55 13.29 4.38 -0.74
C PHE A 55 14.52 5.25 -0.50
N ILE A 56 15.43 4.73 0.31
CA ILE A 56 16.73 5.32 0.64
C ILE A 56 17.80 4.49 -0.06
N LYS A 57 18.68 5.15 -0.82
CA LYS A 57 19.93 4.56 -1.26
C LYS A 57 20.97 4.79 -0.17
N LEU A 58 21.60 3.70 0.28
CA LEU A 58 22.75 3.75 1.18
C LEU A 58 24.00 4.02 0.35
N ASP A 59 25.03 4.60 0.98
CA ASP A 59 26.32 4.85 0.33
C ASP A 59 27.00 3.56 -0.18
N SER A 60 26.68 2.42 0.45
CA SER A 60 27.11 1.08 0.01
C SER A 60 26.38 0.55 -1.23
N GLY A 61 25.47 1.32 -1.82
CA GLY A 61 24.64 0.92 -2.95
C GLY A 61 23.41 0.10 -2.57
N GLY A 62 23.24 -0.24 -1.29
CA GLY A 62 22.05 -0.93 -0.78
C GLY A 62 20.80 -0.06 -0.80
N VAL A 63 19.63 -0.68 -0.92
CA VAL A 63 18.33 0.00 -0.81
C VAL A 63 17.68 -0.33 0.53
N ARG A 64 17.05 0.67 1.15
CA ARG A 64 16.19 0.53 2.34
C ARG A 64 14.90 1.30 2.15
N TYR A 65 13.90 0.93 2.94
CA TYR A 65 12.61 1.58 2.97
C TYR A 65 12.29 1.94 4.43
N ARG A 66 11.70 3.11 4.68
CA ARG A 66 11.23 3.43 6.03
C ARG A 66 9.88 2.78 6.26
N LEU A 67 9.73 2.09 7.38
CA LEU A 67 8.48 1.43 7.72
C LEU A 67 7.33 2.44 7.87
N SER A 68 7.61 3.63 8.40
CA SER A 68 6.65 4.74 8.47
C SER A 68 6.09 5.12 7.10
N GLU A 69 6.92 5.20 6.06
CA GLU A 69 6.51 5.55 4.69
C GLU A 69 5.67 4.44 4.03
N ILE A 70 5.98 3.18 4.34
CA ILE A 70 5.20 2.04 3.86
C ILE A 70 3.79 2.07 4.46
N ILE A 71 3.70 2.17 5.78
CA ILE A 71 2.41 2.21 6.51
C ILE A 71 1.60 3.41 6.05
N ALA A 72 2.26 4.57 5.90
CA ALA A 72 1.65 5.77 5.40
C ALA A 72 1.05 5.57 3.98
N ALA A 73 1.79 4.94 3.06
CA ALA A 73 1.29 4.61 1.72
C ALA A 73 0.15 3.57 1.72
N GLU A 74 0.17 2.61 2.65
CA GLU A 74 -0.93 1.66 2.85
C GLU A 74 -2.20 2.39 3.29
N VAL A 75 -2.10 3.24 4.31
CA VAL A 75 -3.22 4.05 4.84
C VAL A 75 -3.82 4.94 3.74
N GLN A 76 -2.98 5.50 2.88
CA GLN A 76 -3.40 6.34 1.76
C GLN A 76 -3.86 5.57 0.52
N ASN A 77 -4.00 4.25 0.61
CA ASN A 77 -4.45 3.41 -0.51
C ASN A 77 -3.55 3.47 -1.77
N THR A 78 -2.34 4.04 -1.70
CA THR A 78 -1.50 4.34 -2.87
C THR A 78 -0.66 3.16 -3.34
N ALA A 79 -0.46 2.14 -2.51
CA ALA A 79 0.30 0.95 -2.87
C ALA A 79 -0.26 -0.28 -2.17
N GLY A 80 -1.28 -0.87 -2.76
CA GLY A 80 -1.77 -2.19 -2.39
C GLY A 80 -2.51 -2.81 -3.57
N PRO A 81 -2.55 -4.14 -3.69
CA PRO A 81 -3.39 -4.80 -4.69
C PRO A 81 -4.84 -4.31 -4.55
N LEU A 82 -5.55 -4.21 -5.67
CA LEU A 82 -6.98 -3.95 -5.66
C LEU A 82 -7.68 -5.18 -5.07
N THR A 83 -7.92 -5.18 -3.76
CA THR A 83 -8.60 -6.29 -3.09
C THR A 83 -10.11 -6.20 -3.28
N VAL A 84 -10.79 -7.34 -3.22
CA VAL A 84 -12.26 -7.42 -3.33
C VAL A 84 -12.93 -6.49 -2.32
N ASP A 85 -12.45 -6.46 -1.07
CA ASP A 85 -13.01 -5.60 -0.04
C ASP A 85 -12.80 -4.12 -0.33
N ARG A 86 -11.68 -3.73 -0.97
CA ARG A 86 -11.45 -2.34 -1.39
C ARG A 86 -12.42 -1.91 -2.48
N VAL A 87 -12.73 -2.79 -3.44
CA VAL A 87 -13.74 -2.49 -4.46
C VAL A 87 -15.14 -2.43 -3.86
N CYS A 88 -15.45 -3.33 -2.92
CA CYS A 88 -16.74 -3.30 -2.21
C CYS A 88 -16.93 -2.02 -1.40
N LEU A 89 -15.88 -1.53 -0.73
CA LEU A 89 -15.88 -0.26 -0.01
C LEU A 89 -16.08 0.94 -0.95
N ALA A 90 -15.43 0.93 -2.11
CA ALA A 90 -15.62 1.97 -3.12
C ALA A 90 -17.08 2.01 -3.62
N LEU A 91 -17.66 0.84 -3.94
CA LEU A 91 -19.07 0.73 -4.33
C LEU A 91 -20.02 1.19 -3.22
N ALA A 92 -19.69 0.90 -1.95
CA ALA A 92 -20.48 1.34 -0.81
C ALA A 92 -20.51 2.88 -0.69
N ALA A 93 -19.43 3.56 -1.09
CA ALA A 93 -19.30 5.01 -1.07
C ALA A 93 -19.94 5.73 -2.27
N CYS A 94 -20.30 5.02 -3.35
CA CYS A 94 -20.94 5.59 -4.53
C CYS A 94 -22.38 6.04 -4.24
N LYS A 95 -22.56 7.33 -3.95
CA LYS A 95 -23.86 7.93 -3.61
C LYS A 95 -24.91 7.82 -4.72
N GLU A 96 -24.47 7.73 -5.98
CA GLU A 96 -25.31 7.59 -7.17
C GLU A 96 -25.94 6.19 -7.29
N LEU A 97 -25.36 5.19 -6.63
CA LEU A 97 -25.93 3.85 -6.60
C LEU A 97 -26.94 3.74 -5.46
N SER A 98 -28.11 3.15 -5.72
CA SER A 98 -29.03 2.74 -4.67
C SER A 98 -28.40 1.63 -3.81
N THR A 99 -28.89 1.48 -2.57
CA THR A 99 -28.42 0.43 -1.65
C THR A 99 -28.52 -0.98 -2.28
N GLU A 100 -29.58 -1.22 -3.04
CA GLU A 100 -29.81 -2.49 -3.73
C GLU A 100 -28.78 -2.74 -4.85
N HIS A 101 -28.49 -1.73 -5.67
CA HIS A 101 -27.46 -1.84 -6.71
C HIS A 101 -26.05 -2.05 -6.12
N ARG A 102 -25.74 -1.42 -4.99
CA ARG A 102 -24.47 -1.64 -4.27
C ARG A 102 -24.35 -3.10 -3.81
N ALA A 103 -25.41 -3.67 -3.23
CA ALA A 103 -25.43 -5.06 -2.77
C ALA A 103 -25.28 -6.05 -3.94
N ILE A 104 -25.97 -5.80 -5.06
CA ILE A 104 -25.84 -6.62 -6.28
C ILE A 104 -24.41 -6.59 -6.81
N ALA A 105 -23.82 -5.40 -6.96
CA ALA A 105 -22.46 -5.24 -7.47
C ALA A 105 -21.42 -5.92 -6.57
N GLN A 106 -21.51 -5.75 -5.24
CA GLN A 106 -20.62 -6.42 -4.29
C GLN A 106 -20.72 -7.94 -4.37
N ARG A 107 -21.92 -8.50 -4.52
CA ARG A 107 -22.14 -9.95 -4.68
C ARG A 107 -21.46 -10.47 -5.95
N HIS A 108 -21.61 -9.78 -7.08
CA HIS A 108 -20.96 -10.18 -8.33
C HIS A 108 -19.44 -10.13 -8.23
N ILE A 109 -18.88 -9.11 -7.59
CA ILE A 109 -17.43 -9.02 -7.39
C ILE A 109 -16.94 -10.16 -6.50
N ARG A 110 -17.60 -10.48 -5.39
CA ARG A 110 -17.19 -11.60 -4.54
C ARG A 110 -17.20 -12.93 -5.31
N ALA A 111 -18.28 -13.22 -6.04
CA ALA A 111 -18.40 -14.44 -6.84
C ALA A 111 -17.34 -14.56 -7.97
N ALA A 112 -17.02 -13.44 -8.63
CA ALA A 112 -16.02 -13.41 -9.70
C ALA A 112 -14.61 -13.75 -9.22
N PHE A 113 -14.30 -13.53 -7.94
CA PHE A 113 -12.98 -13.81 -7.37
C PHE A 113 -12.92 -15.11 -6.55
N GLU A 114 -14.05 -15.71 -6.20
CA GLU A 114 -14.12 -17.08 -5.64
C GLU A 114 -13.94 -18.16 -6.71
N THR A 115 -14.26 -17.86 -7.96
CA THR A 115 -14.21 -18.78 -9.11
C THR A 115 -12.87 -18.81 -9.84
N VAL A 116 -11.96 -17.89 -9.53
CA VAL A 116 -10.61 -17.85 -10.11
C VAL A 116 -9.66 -18.54 -9.14
N PRO A 117 -9.10 -19.73 -9.48
CA PRO A 117 -8.11 -20.37 -8.64
C PRO A 117 -6.88 -19.47 -8.55
N ASN A 118 -6.45 -19.21 -7.32
CA ASN A 118 -5.24 -18.45 -7.03
C ASN A 118 -4.05 -19.12 -7.77
N PRO A 119 -3.40 -18.47 -8.76
CA PRO A 119 -2.22 -19.04 -9.38
C PRO A 119 -1.12 -19.05 -8.31
N LYS A 120 -0.80 -20.25 -7.82
CA LYS A 120 0.33 -20.49 -6.91
C LYS A 120 1.64 -20.08 -7.58
#